data_AF-A0A346YMV3-F1
#
_entry.id   AF-A0A346YMV3-F1
#
_cell.length_a   1.000
_cell.length_b   1.000
_cell.length_c   1.000
_cell.angle_alpha   90.00
_cell.angle_beta   90.00
_cell.angle_gamma   90.00
#
_symmetry.space_group_name_H-M   'P 1'
#
loop_
_entity.id
_entity.type
_entity.pdbx_description
1 polymer ?
#
loop_
_entity_poly.entity_id
_entity_poly.type
_entity_poly.pdbx_seq_one_letter_code
_entity_poly.pdbx_strand_id
1 'polypeptide(L)'
;MLPKGWYLLYIADGVDPDRPGIYQWEIEGAGVYIGKYTRRSRPFLEYERNVIKILVGRPYRPQKPAAFRRIHRELCAAHLEGRAIKLTILENCTPEQLSERESELIRDRGTLNGRQKT
;
A
#
# COMPACT_ATOMS: atom_id res chain seq x y z
N MET A 1 2.01 -4.22 -17.46
CA MET A 1 2.18 -4.75 -16.08
C MET A 1 3.56 -4.31 -15.62
N LEU A 2 3.75 -4.11 -14.32
CA LEU A 2 5.11 -3.88 -13.81
C LEU A 2 5.93 -5.17 -13.94
N PRO A 3 7.27 -5.08 -14.02
CA PRO A 3 8.11 -6.28 -14.08
C PRO A 3 7.88 -7.16 -12.85
N LYS A 4 8.07 -8.48 -13.01
CA LYS A 4 8.06 -9.39 -11.86
C LYS A 4 9.12 -8.94 -10.85
N GLY A 5 8.78 -8.97 -9.56
CA GLY A 5 9.68 -8.54 -8.50
C GLY A 5 9.83 -7.02 -8.35
N TRP A 6 8.93 -6.21 -8.92
CA TRP A 6 8.92 -4.76 -8.68
C TRP A 6 8.70 -4.37 -7.21
N TYR A 7 8.31 -5.34 -6.37
CA TYR A 7 8.43 -5.31 -4.92
C TYR A 7 8.78 -6.70 -4.38
N LEU A 8 9.31 -6.74 -3.15
CA LEU A 8 9.46 -7.95 -2.37
C LEU A 8 8.20 -8.21 -1.54
N LEU A 9 7.66 -9.43 -1.63
CA LEU A 9 6.47 -9.85 -0.87
C LEU A 9 6.86 -10.63 0.37
N TYR A 10 6.29 -10.26 1.51
CA TYR A 10 6.35 -11.01 2.77
C TYR A 10 4.94 -11.26 3.29
N ILE A 11 4.71 -12.48 3.75
CA ILE A 11 3.48 -12.87 4.47
C ILE A 11 3.94 -13.25 5.87
N ALA A 12 3.40 -12.59 6.90
CA ALA A 12 3.74 -12.95 8.27
C ALA A 12 3.25 -14.37 8.60
N ASP A 13 3.95 -15.03 9.54
CA ASP A 13 3.65 -16.41 9.91
C ASP A 13 2.19 -16.56 10.36
N GLY A 14 1.51 -17.58 9.83
CA GLY A 14 0.11 -17.86 10.13
C GLY A 14 -0.91 -16.91 9.48
N VAL A 15 -0.49 -15.96 8.64
CA VAL A 15 -1.39 -15.02 7.96
C VAL A 15 -1.84 -15.57 6.60
N ASP A 16 -3.15 -15.52 6.38
CA ASP A 16 -3.79 -15.87 5.11
C ASP A 16 -4.11 -14.60 4.30
N PRO A 17 -3.44 -14.37 3.14
CA PRO A 17 -3.69 -13.18 2.32
C PRO A 17 -5.08 -13.14 1.67
N ASP A 18 -5.84 -14.24 1.69
CA ASP A 18 -7.21 -14.30 1.18
C ASP A 18 -8.26 -13.86 2.23
N ARG A 19 -7.87 -13.74 3.50
CA ARG A 19 -8.72 -13.21 4.58
C ARG A 19 -8.51 -11.71 4.77
N PRO A 20 -9.50 -10.98 5.33
CA PRO A 20 -9.33 -9.58 5.69
C PRO A 20 -8.15 -9.37 6.65
N GLY A 21 -7.48 -8.23 6.54
CA GLY A 21 -6.29 -7.96 7.33
C GLY A 21 -5.67 -6.61 7.10
N ILE A 22 -4.45 -6.47 7.62
CA ILE A 22 -3.60 -5.28 7.53
C ILE A 22 -2.38 -5.60 6.66
N TYR A 23 -2.01 -4.68 5.78
CA TYR A 23 -0.77 -4.71 5.00
C TYR A 23 0.05 -3.46 5.25
N GLN A 24 1.35 -3.59 4.98
CA GLN A 24 2.34 -2.54 5.04
C GLN A 24 3.08 -2.45 3.71
N TRP A 25 3.09 -1.26 3.11
CA TRP A 25 4.10 -0.90 2.13
C TRP A 25 5.24 -0.20 2.84
N GLU A 26 6.46 -0.61 2.54
CA GLU A 26 7.68 0.01 3.01
C GLU A 26 8.55 0.34 1.80
N ILE A 27 8.99 1.59 1.74
CA ILE A 27 9.75 2.12 0.60
C ILE A 27 11.02 2.74 1.16
N GLU A 28 12.15 2.27 0.66
CA GLU A 28 13.47 2.79 1.01
C GLU A 28 13.52 4.31 0.76
N GLY A 29 13.98 5.06 1.77
CA GLY A 29 14.08 6.52 1.72
C GLY A 29 12.76 7.30 1.74
N ALA A 30 11.59 6.64 1.72
CA ALA A 30 10.28 7.33 1.75
C ALA A 30 9.43 6.99 2.99
N GLY A 31 9.50 5.75 3.48
CA GLY A 31 8.87 5.33 4.72
C GLY A 31 7.75 4.29 4.56
N VAL A 32 6.78 4.31 5.46
CA VAL A 32 5.82 3.23 5.71
C VAL A 32 4.39 3.71 5.48
N TYR A 33 3.64 2.96 4.67
CA TYR A 33 2.19 3.09 4.52
C TYR A 33 1.51 1.85 5.10
N ILE A 34 0.57 2.07 6.01
CA ILE A 34 -0.29 1.01 6.55
C ILE A 34 -1.64 1.04 5.83
N GLY A 35 -2.19 -0.11 5.48
CA GLY A 35 -3.55 -0.16 4.97
C GLY A 35 -4.30 -1.40 5.40
N LYS A 36 -5.63 -1.30 5.42
CA LYS A 36 -6.52 -2.45 5.59
C LYS A 36 -7.09 -2.96 4.28
N TYR A 37 -7.49 -4.23 4.26
CA TYR A 37 -8.16 -4.84 3.13
C TYR A 37 -9.16 -5.92 3.58
N THR A 38 -10.25 -6.05 2.82
CA THR A 38 -11.19 -7.18 2.90
C THR A 38 -11.13 -8.07 1.66
N ARG A 39 -10.39 -7.63 0.63
CA ARG A 39 -10.18 -8.34 -0.63
C ARG A 39 -8.71 -8.28 -0.98
N ARG A 40 -8.10 -9.44 -1.26
CA ARG A 40 -6.68 -9.55 -1.64
C ARG A 40 -6.29 -8.59 -2.77
N SER A 41 -7.21 -8.33 -3.71
CA SER A 41 -6.94 -7.48 -4.88
C SER A 41 -6.43 -6.10 -4.51
N ARG A 42 -6.79 -5.61 -3.31
CA ARG A 42 -6.44 -4.26 -2.88
C ARG A 42 -4.93 -4.08 -2.71
N PRO A 43 -4.22 -4.79 -1.81
CA PRO A 43 -2.78 -4.66 -1.70
C PRO A 43 -2.04 -5.15 -2.95
N PHE A 44 -2.49 -6.24 -3.60
CA PHE A 44 -1.72 -6.88 -4.66
C PHE A 44 -1.89 -6.27 -6.05
N LEU A 45 -3.11 -5.84 -6.42
CA LEU A 45 -3.44 -5.44 -7.80
C LEU A 45 -3.79 -3.97 -7.93
N GLU A 46 -4.54 -3.41 -6.98
CA GLU A 46 -5.02 -2.02 -7.10
C GLU A 46 -3.87 -1.01 -6.99
N TYR A 47 -2.88 -1.25 -6.12
CA TYR A 47 -1.67 -0.42 -6.04
C TYR A 47 -0.86 -0.48 -7.33
N GLU A 48 -0.58 -1.68 -7.85
CA GLU A 48 0.11 -1.85 -9.14
C GLU A 48 -0.60 -1.07 -10.25
N ARG A 49 -1.93 -1.24 -10.37
CA ARG A 49 -2.73 -0.53 -11.39
C ARG A 49 -2.64 0.99 -11.24
N ASN A 50 -2.62 1.50 -10.02
CA ASN A 50 -2.48 2.94 -9.80
C ASN A 50 -1.06 3.44 -10.14
N VAL A 51 -0.01 2.67 -9.85
CA VAL A 51 1.35 2.99 -10.28
C VAL A 51 1.45 3.01 -11.80
N ILE A 52 0.92 2.00 -12.49
CA ILE A 52 0.88 1.94 -13.96
C ILE A 52 0.15 3.15 -14.54
N LYS A 53 -0.99 3.55 -13.94
CA LYS A 53 -1.71 4.74 -14.39
C LYS A 53 -0.85 6.00 -14.29
N ILE A 54 -0.09 6.17 -13.21
CA ILE A 54 0.82 7.32 -13.06
C ILE A 54 1.91 7.26 -14.14
N LEU A 55 2.57 6.11 -14.32
CA LEU A 55 3.63 5.91 -15.31
C LEU A 55 3.19 6.24 -16.74
N VAL A 56 1.96 5.88 -17.11
CA VAL A 56 1.42 6.09 -18.46
C VAL A 56 0.57 7.36 -18.59
N GLY A 57 0.60 8.26 -17.60
CA GLY A 57 -0.14 9.53 -17.63
C GLY A 57 -1.67 9.40 -17.60
N ARG A 58 -2.21 8.26 -17.13
CA ARG A 58 -3.66 8.04 -17.03
C ARG A 58 -4.23 8.60 -15.72
N PRO A 59 -5.49 9.09 -15.73
CA PRO A 59 -6.13 9.63 -14.55
C PRO A 59 -6.40 8.55 -13.49
N TYR A 60 -6.40 8.95 -12.21
CA TYR A 60 -6.71 8.06 -11.09
C TYR A 60 -8.14 7.50 -11.21
N ARG A 61 -9.13 8.41 -11.24
CA ARG A 61 -10.56 8.15 -11.50
C ARG A 61 -11.10 9.24 -12.40
N PRO A 62 -12.12 8.97 -13.25
CA PRO A 62 -12.67 9.97 -14.17
C PRO A 62 -13.06 11.28 -13.48
N GLN A 63 -13.73 11.20 -12.33
CA GLN A 63 -14.20 12.38 -11.58
C GLN A 63 -13.11 13.03 -10.71
N LYS A 64 -11.98 12.34 -10.47
CA LYS A 64 -10.89 12.82 -9.60
C LYS A 64 -9.53 12.45 -10.20
N PRO A 65 -9.17 13.04 -11.36
CA PRO A 65 -8.06 12.57 -12.18
C PRO A 65 -6.70 12.68 -11.49
N ALA A 66 -6.48 13.72 -10.67
CA ALA A 66 -5.22 13.99 -9.98
C ALA A 66 -5.15 13.45 -8.53
N ALA A 67 -6.18 12.77 -8.03
CA ALA A 67 -6.29 12.40 -6.61
C ALA A 67 -5.49 11.13 -6.22
N PHE A 68 -4.38 10.85 -6.90
CA PHE A 68 -3.44 9.82 -6.46
C PHE A 68 -2.90 10.17 -5.08
N ARG A 69 -3.05 9.23 -4.13
CA ARG A 69 -2.49 9.31 -2.77
C ARG A 69 -0.97 9.40 -2.80
N ARG A 70 -0.39 9.92 -1.71
CA ARG A 70 1.06 10.01 -1.52
C ARG A 70 1.75 8.68 -1.79
N ILE A 71 1.29 7.59 -1.15
CA ILE A 71 1.84 6.24 -1.37
C ILE A 71 1.88 5.81 -2.85
N HIS A 72 0.89 6.15 -3.67
CA HIS A 72 0.93 5.78 -5.10
C HIS A 72 2.05 6.52 -5.85
N ARG A 73 2.27 7.78 -5.48
CA ARG A 73 3.34 8.61 -6.06
C ARG A 73 4.70 8.13 -5.60
N GLU A 74 4.84 7.81 -4.31
CA GLU A 74 6.08 7.26 -3.74
C GLU A 74 6.44 5.90 -4.34
N LEU A 75 5.46 5.00 -4.52
CA LEU A 75 5.69 3.71 -5.19
C LEU A 75 6.14 3.90 -6.65
N CYS A 76 5.54 4.86 -7.36
CA CYS A 76 5.94 5.18 -8.72
C CYS A 76 7.36 5.75 -8.79
N ALA A 77 7.70 6.68 -7.89
CA ALA A 77 9.04 7.27 -7.81
C ALA A 77 10.08 6.19 -7.46
N ALA A 78 9.82 5.37 -6.44
CA ALA A 78 10.71 4.29 -6.03
C ALA A 78 10.93 3.27 -7.15
N HIS A 79 9.90 2.93 -7.92
CA HIS A 79 10.03 2.05 -9.07
C HIS A 79 10.94 2.65 -10.17
N LEU A 80 10.80 3.94 -10.47
CA LEU A 80 11.62 4.63 -11.48
C LEU A 80 13.07 4.81 -11.02
N GLU A 81 13.28 5.03 -9.73
CA GLU A 81 14.59 5.27 -9.11
C GLU A 81 15.32 3.98 -8.71
N GLY A 82 14.67 2.81 -8.83
CA GLY A 82 15.25 1.52 -8.45
C GLY A 82 15.38 1.31 -6.93
N ARG A 83 14.62 2.05 -6.12
CA ARG A 83 14.62 1.91 -4.65
C ARG A 83 13.90 0.65 -4.21
N ALA A 84 14.32 0.07 -3.08
CA ALA A 84 13.66 -1.11 -2.55
C ALA A 84 12.21 -0.82 -2.13
N ILE A 85 11.30 -1.68 -2.60
CA ILE A 85 9.87 -1.67 -2.24
C ILE A 85 9.52 -3.02 -1.63
N LYS A 86 8.89 -2.98 -0.46
CA LYS A 86 8.43 -4.17 0.26
C LYS A 86 6.93 -4.07 0.54
N LEU A 87 6.21 -5.15 0.24
CA LEU A 87 4.84 -5.37 0.69
C LEU A 87 4.86 -6.47 1.76
N THR A 88 4.31 -6.19 2.93
CA THR A 88 4.10 -7.19 3.98
C THR A 88 2.62 -7.31 4.29
N ILE A 89 2.07 -8.53 4.30
CA ILE A 89 0.77 -8.79 4.91
C ILE A 89 1.03 -9.13 6.39
N LEU A 90 0.57 -8.24 7.27
CA LEU A 90 1.00 -8.20 8.67
C LEU A 90 0.19 -9.14 9.55
N GLU A 91 -1.13 -9.09 9.43
CA GLU A 91 -2.06 -9.82 10.30
C GLU A 91 -3.43 -9.93 9.65
N ASN A 92 -4.14 -11.02 9.94
CA ASN A 92 -5.57 -11.11 9.66
C ASN A 92 -6.37 -10.46 10.79
N CYS A 93 -7.41 -9.72 10.45
CA CYS A 93 -8.34 -9.12 11.41
C CYS A 93 -9.78 -9.42 10.98
N THR A 94 -10.72 -9.42 11.91
CA THR A 94 -12.14 -9.40 11.53
C THR A 94 -12.51 -8.04 10.95
N PRO A 95 -13.56 -7.93 10.10
CA PRO A 95 -13.98 -6.66 9.53
C PRO A 95 -14.20 -5.54 10.55
N GLU A 96 -14.68 -5.88 11.75
CA GLU A 96 -14.97 -4.97 12.85
C GLU A 96 -13.68 -4.39 13.45
N GLN A 97 -12.61 -5.18 13.50
CA GLN A 97 -11.32 -4.79 14.07
C GLN A 97 -10.46 -3.95 13.12
N LEU A 98 -10.69 -4.05 11.80
CA LEU A 98 -9.78 -3.48 10.80
C LEU A 98 -9.51 -1.98 10.98
N SER A 99 -10.54 -1.20 11.35
CA SER A 99 -10.40 0.25 11.42
C SER A 99 -9.61 0.72 12.63
N GLU A 100 -9.87 0.13 13.80
CA GLU A 100 -9.12 0.39 15.01
C GLU A 100 -7.66 -0.06 14.83
N ARG A 101 -7.46 -1.28 14.34
CA ARG A 101 -6.14 -1.85 14.15
C ARG A 101 -5.28 -1.09 13.15
N GLU A 102 -5.85 -0.69 12.01
CA GLU A 102 -5.18 0.18 11.03
C GLU A 102 -4.75 1.50 11.69
N SER A 103 -5.61 2.10 12.52
CA SER A 103 -5.33 3.39 13.16
C SER A 103 -4.24 3.29 14.21
N GLU A 104 -4.20 2.21 14.99
CA GLU A 104 -3.11 1.91 15.93
C GLU A 104 -1.77 1.82 15.21
N LEU A 105 -1.69 1.02 14.14
CA LEU A 105 -0.47 0.83 13.38
C LEU A 105 -0.03 2.08 12.63
N ILE A 106 -0.98 2.91 12.15
CA ILE A 106 -0.66 4.22 11.58
C ILE A 106 -0.02 5.12 12.63
N ARG A 107 -0.53 5.15 13.86
CA ARG A 107 0.06 5.94 14.96
C ARG A 107 1.42 5.42 15.38
N ASP A 108 1.58 4.12 15.45
CA ASP A 108 2.83 3.43 15.82
C ASP A 108 3.94 3.74 14.81
N ARG A 109 3.69 3.55 13.50
CA ARG A 109 4.75 3.59 12.49
C ARG A 109 4.37 4.10 11.09
N GLY A 110 3.14 4.55 10.88
CA GLY A 110 2.68 5.01 9.55
C GLY A 110 3.16 6.43 9.22
N THR A 111 4.01 6.57 8.20
CA THR A 111 4.57 7.87 7.76
C THR A 111 4.04 8.36 6.40
N LEU A 112 3.36 7.50 5.64
CA LEU A 112 2.86 7.77 4.28
C LEU A 112 1.33 7.85 4.16
N ASN A 113 0.60 7.67 5.27
CA ASN A 113 -0.87 7.61 5.29
C ASN A 113 -1.58 8.96 5.08
N GLY A 114 -0.86 10.09 5.20
CA GLY A 114 -1.40 11.46 5.15
C GLY A 114 -0.89 12.28 6.34
N ARG A 115 -1.25 13.57 6.45
CA ARG A 115 -0.83 14.41 7.59
C ARG A 115 -1.33 13.78 8.90
N GLN A 116 -0.39 13.31 9.72
CA GLN A 116 -0.62 13.13 11.15
C GLN A 116 -0.97 14.53 11.68
N LYS A 117 -2.20 14.70 12.18
CA LYS A 117 -2.52 15.90 12.95
C LYS A 117 -1.73 15.78 14.25
N THR A 118 -0.67 16.57 14.37
CA THR A 118 -0.18 17.06 15.67
C THR A 118 -1.31 17.76 16.40
#